data_AF-A0A7V3SRM6-F1
#
_entry.id   AF-A0A7V3SRM6-F1
#
_cell.length_a   1.000
_cell.length_b   1.000
_cell.length_c   1.000
_cell.angle_alpha   90.00
_cell.angle_beta   90.00
_cell.angle_gamma   90.00
#
_symmetry.space_group_name_H-M   'P 1'
#
loop_
_entity.id
_entity.type
_entity.pdbx_description
1 polymer ?
#
loop_
_entity_poly.entity_id
_entity_poly.type
_entity_poly.pdbx_seq_one_letter_code
_entity_poly.pdbx_strand_id
1 'polypeptide(L)'
;MPSRFVSVLVGSLLCLYVFVIACSSKDKPLPRITSTKDIGAHVGEDIEVLGRVNGEISQHVLEYPDGYNYSTYISLDDGDIVVYSKDKITCKAGIRLTGTVVNILRAPVNMAKSETSEVWQEYQLKAKYFGCI
;
A
#
# COMPACT_ATOMS: atom_id res chain seq x y z
N MET A 1 30.61 -55.50 -3.29
CA MET A 1 30.67 -54.11 -2.78
C MET A 1 30.47 -53.13 -3.93
N PRO A 2 29.28 -52.56 -4.10
CA PRO A 2 29.16 -51.17 -4.54
C PRO A 2 28.00 -50.47 -3.81
N SER A 3 28.27 -49.53 -2.89
CA SER A 3 27.17 -48.81 -2.21
C SER A 3 27.49 -47.37 -1.79
N ARG A 4 28.54 -46.76 -2.36
CA ARG A 4 28.95 -45.40 -1.94
C ARG A 4 28.69 -44.28 -2.96
N PHE A 5 28.19 -44.59 -4.16
CA PHE A 5 28.00 -43.58 -5.20
C PHE A 5 26.57 -43.02 -5.32
N VAL A 6 25.56 -43.69 -4.76
CA VAL A 6 24.15 -43.27 -4.93
C VAL A 6 23.74 -42.17 -3.93
N SER A 7 24.32 -42.14 -2.73
CA SER A 7 23.93 -41.17 -1.69
C SER A 7 24.35 -39.72 -1.95
N VAL A 8 25.40 -39.48 -2.75
CA VAL A 8 25.90 -38.12 -3.02
C VAL A 8 25.01 -37.39 -4.04
N LEU A 9 24.43 -38.11 -5.00
CA LEU A 9 23.57 -37.56 -6.04
C LEU A 9 22.19 -37.13 -5.50
N VAL A 10 21.63 -37.89 -4.56
CA VAL A 10 20.32 -37.57 -3.95
C VAL A 10 20.40 -36.34 -3.04
N GLY A 11 21.51 -36.17 -2.31
CA GLY A 11 21.74 -35.00 -1.45
C GLY A 11 21.87 -33.68 -2.23
N SER A 12 22.54 -33.69 -3.39
CA SER A 12 22.67 -32.50 -4.24
C SER A 12 21.36 -32.12 -4.94
N LEU A 13 20.55 -33.11 -5.38
CA LEU A 13 19.24 -32.82 -5.98
C LEU A 13 18.25 -32.24 -4.95
N LEU A 14 18.26 -32.71 -3.70
CA LEU A 14 17.38 -32.20 -2.66
C LEU A 14 17.73 -30.75 -2.28
N CYS A 15 19.03 -30.41 -2.18
CA CYS A 15 19.47 -29.04 -1.93
C CYS A 15 19.10 -28.07 -3.07
N LEU A 16 19.20 -28.51 -4.33
CA LEU A 16 18.72 -27.71 -5.46
C LEU A 16 17.21 -27.47 -5.40
N TYR A 17 16.43 -28.48 -5.03
CA TYR A 17 14.97 -28.37 -4.97
C TYR A 17 14.52 -27.39 -3.86
N VAL A 18 15.17 -27.40 -2.70
CA VAL A 18 14.91 -26.44 -1.61
C VAL A 18 15.31 -25.02 -2.02
N PHE A 19 16.42 -24.84 -2.75
CA PHE A 19 16.83 -23.53 -3.26
C PHE A 19 15.86 -22.97 -4.32
N VAL A 20 15.31 -23.83 -5.20
CA VAL A 20 14.36 -23.41 -6.24
C VAL A 20 13.00 -22.99 -5.63
N ILE A 21 12.56 -23.66 -4.55
CA ILE A 21 11.33 -23.27 -3.84
C ILE A 21 11.52 -21.96 -3.06
N ALA A 22 12.68 -21.77 -2.42
CA ALA A 22 13.00 -20.53 -1.70
C ALA A 22 13.17 -19.30 -2.62
N CYS A 23 13.47 -19.51 -3.91
CA CYS A 23 13.55 -18.44 -4.92
C CYS A 23 12.27 -18.25 -5.75
N SER A 24 11.17 -18.95 -5.48
CA SER A 24 9.92 -18.82 -6.24
C SER A 24 8.91 -17.85 -5.63
N SER A 25 9.20 -17.23 -4.49
CA SER A 25 8.39 -16.10 -3.98
C SER A 25 8.79 -14.75 -4.60
N LYS A 26 9.41 -14.76 -5.79
CA LYS A 26 9.80 -13.56 -6.53
C LYS A 26 8.57 -12.70 -6.83
N ASP A 27 8.46 -11.62 -6.07
CA ASP A 27 7.97 -10.30 -6.45
C ASP A 27 6.89 -10.31 -7.52
N LYS A 28 5.66 -10.70 -7.13
CA LYS A 28 4.51 -10.27 -7.93
C LYS A 28 4.53 -8.74 -7.96
N PRO A 29 4.42 -8.11 -9.15
CA PRO A 29 4.36 -6.66 -9.22
C PRO A 29 3.17 -6.17 -8.36
N LEU A 30 3.40 -5.10 -7.61
CA LEU A 30 2.34 -4.50 -6.81
C LEU A 30 1.17 -4.09 -7.73
N PRO A 31 -0.09 -4.25 -7.29
CA PRO A 31 -1.23 -3.69 -7.99
C PRO A 31 -1.02 -2.20 -8.20
N ARG A 32 -1.16 -1.74 -9.45
CA ARG A 32 -1.05 -0.33 -9.79
C ARG A 32 -2.44 0.30 -9.80
N ILE A 33 -2.58 1.39 -9.04
CA ILE A 33 -3.82 2.12 -8.86
C ILE A 33 -3.70 3.54 -9.41
N THR A 34 -4.68 3.93 -10.23
CA THR A 34 -4.83 5.30 -10.77
C THR A 34 -6.20 5.89 -10.46
N SER A 35 -7.09 5.14 -9.80
CA SER A 35 -8.47 5.52 -9.51
C SER A 35 -8.79 5.22 -8.06
N THR A 36 -9.52 6.13 -7.40
CA THR A 36 -9.95 5.98 -6.01
C THR A 36 -10.89 4.79 -5.81
N LYS A 37 -11.68 4.43 -6.84
CA LYS A 37 -12.62 3.30 -6.80
C LYS A 37 -11.95 1.95 -6.59
N ASP A 38 -10.69 1.80 -7.00
CA ASP A 38 -9.99 0.52 -6.96
C ASP A 38 -9.29 0.29 -5.61
N ILE A 39 -9.04 1.35 -4.84
CA ILE A 39 -8.26 1.30 -3.59
C ILE A 39 -8.92 0.39 -2.56
N GLY A 40 -10.24 0.44 -2.45
CA GLY A 40 -10.99 -0.30 -1.42
C GLY A 40 -10.83 -1.82 -1.53
N ALA A 41 -10.51 -2.34 -2.71
CA ALA A 41 -10.26 -3.77 -2.91
C ALA A 41 -8.91 -4.24 -2.32
N HIS A 42 -8.03 -3.29 -1.95
CA HIS A 42 -6.64 -3.55 -1.55
C HIS A 42 -6.35 -3.20 -0.09
N VAL A 43 -7.38 -3.08 0.76
CA VAL A 43 -7.20 -2.76 2.19
C VAL A 43 -6.26 -3.77 2.85
N GLY A 44 -5.20 -3.26 3.50
CA GLY A 44 -4.17 -4.07 4.15
C GLY A 44 -3.05 -4.57 3.21
N GLU A 45 -3.19 -4.36 1.89
CA GLU A 45 -2.19 -4.72 0.90
C GLU A 45 -1.28 -3.54 0.54
N ASP A 46 -0.08 -3.85 0.07
CA ASP A 46 0.79 -2.87 -0.57
C ASP A 46 0.36 -2.66 -2.02
N ILE A 47 0.21 -1.40 -2.42
CA ILE A 47 -0.09 -0.99 -3.80
C ILE A 47 0.96 0.00 -4.32
N GLU A 48 0.98 0.17 -5.63
CA GLU A 48 1.65 1.28 -6.31
C GLU A 48 0.61 2.30 -6.78
N VAL A 49 0.85 3.58 -6.48
CA VAL A 49 0.02 4.68 -6.92
C VAL A 49 0.81 5.57 -7.87
N LEU A 50 0.18 5.92 -8.99
CA LEU A 50 0.63 6.99 -9.88
C LEU A 50 -0.38 8.12 -9.82
N GLY A 51 0.08 9.32 -9.48
CA GLY A 51 -0.81 10.47 -9.33
C GLY A 51 -0.07 11.78 -9.37
N ARG A 52 -0.77 12.85 -8.96
CA ARG A 52 -0.21 14.20 -8.87
C ARG A 52 -0.33 14.72 -7.45
N VAL A 53 0.70 15.43 -6.99
CA VAL A 53 0.60 16.11 -5.69
C VAL A 53 -0.44 17.23 -5.79
N ASN A 54 -1.45 17.16 -4.92
CA ASN A 54 -2.44 18.21 -4.74
C ASN A 54 -2.07 19.06 -3.52
N GLY A 55 -2.09 20.38 -3.69
CA GLY A 55 -1.85 21.35 -2.61
C GLY A 55 -3.10 21.68 -1.81
N GLU A 56 -4.28 21.29 -2.30
CA GLU A 56 -5.56 21.57 -1.68
C GLU A 56 -5.99 20.42 -0.75
N ILE A 57 -6.53 20.78 0.42
CA ILE A 57 -7.00 19.83 1.43
C ILE A 57 -8.42 19.39 1.07
N SER A 58 -8.62 18.11 0.73
CA SER A 58 -9.91 17.61 0.23
C SER A 58 -10.57 16.51 1.07
N GLN A 59 -9.91 15.97 2.11
CA GLN A 59 -10.50 14.93 2.98
C GLN A 59 -10.91 15.44 4.36
N HIS A 60 -11.94 14.81 4.92
CA HIS A 60 -12.62 15.23 6.14
C HIS A 60 -12.08 14.56 7.41
N VAL A 61 -11.34 13.45 7.28
CA VAL A 61 -10.80 12.69 8.42
C VAL A 61 -9.28 12.59 8.35
N LEU A 62 -8.60 13.19 9.33
CA LEU A 62 -7.16 13.04 9.52
C LEU A 62 -6.88 12.29 10.82
N GLU A 63 -6.43 11.05 10.71
CA GLU A 63 -5.84 10.30 11.82
C GLU A 63 -4.41 9.96 11.44
N TYR A 64 -3.45 10.75 11.94
CA TYR A 64 -2.03 10.51 11.66
C TYR A 64 -1.63 9.17 12.28
N PRO A 65 -1.19 8.20 11.47
CA PRO A 65 -0.70 6.94 12.00
C PRO A 65 0.62 7.15 12.74
N ASP A 66 0.82 6.40 13.83
CA ASP A 66 2.06 6.45 14.61
C ASP A 66 3.30 6.34 13.73
N GLY A 67 4.20 7.33 13.86
CA GLY A 67 5.45 7.40 13.11
C GLY A 67 5.34 7.93 11.67
N TYR A 68 4.18 8.38 11.23
CA TYR A 68 3.97 9.04 9.94
C TYR A 68 3.58 10.51 10.15
N ASN A 69 4.59 11.38 10.15
CA ASN A 69 4.43 12.78 10.56
C ASN A 69 3.99 13.73 9.44
N TYR A 70 3.92 13.26 8.20
CA TYR A 70 3.55 14.07 7.05
C TYR A 70 2.32 13.50 6.38
N SER A 71 1.40 14.38 5.97
CA SER A 71 0.27 14.07 5.11
C SER A 71 0.42 14.85 3.80
N THR A 72 0.01 14.24 2.69
CA THR A 72 -0.01 14.87 1.37
C THR A 72 -1.20 14.33 0.59
N TYR A 73 -1.91 15.23 -0.09
CA TYR A 73 -3.02 14.87 -0.96
C TYR A 73 -2.48 14.49 -2.33
N ILE A 74 -2.89 13.34 -2.84
CA ILE A 74 -2.51 12.87 -4.17
C ILE A 74 -3.77 12.75 -5.02
N SER A 75 -3.84 13.53 -6.09
CA SER A 75 -4.89 13.42 -7.10
C SER A 75 -4.66 12.22 -8.00
N LEU A 76 -5.72 11.44 -8.10
CA LEU A 76 -5.91 10.31 -9.01
C LEU A 76 -6.91 10.73 -10.11
N ASP A 77 -7.29 9.79 -10.97
CA ASP A 77 -8.15 10.05 -12.13
C ASP A 77 -9.54 10.59 -11.76
N ASP A 78 -10.08 10.20 -10.60
CA ASP A 78 -11.47 10.48 -10.20
C ASP A 78 -11.63 11.01 -8.77
N GLY A 79 -10.53 11.36 -8.11
CA GLY A 79 -10.55 11.92 -6.77
C GLY A 79 -9.17 12.01 -6.13
N ASP A 80 -9.14 12.49 -4.89
CA ASP A 80 -7.92 12.62 -4.11
C ASP A 80 -7.86 11.56 -3.01
N ILE A 81 -6.63 11.17 -2.66
CA ILE A 81 -6.35 10.37 -1.47
C ILE A 81 -5.41 11.08 -0.52
N VAL A 82 -5.57 10.81 0.77
CA VAL A 82 -4.57 11.18 1.77
C VAL A 82 -3.48 10.12 1.82
N VAL A 83 -2.25 10.58 1.66
CA VAL A 83 -1.05 9.77 1.83
C VAL A 83 -0.29 10.25 3.06
N TYR A 84 -0.07 9.34 3.99
CA TYR A 84 0.82 9.55 5.12
C TYR A 84 2.22 9.04 4.83
N SER A 85 3.24 9.83 5.14
CA SER A 85 4.65 9.48 4.92
C SER A 85 5.51 9.84 6.13
N LYS A 86 6.63 9.13 6.26
CA LYS A 86 7.66 9.43 7.28
C LYS A 86 8.47 10.68 6.93
N ASP A 87 8.69 10.88 5.64
CA ASP A 87 9.43 12.02 5.07
C ASP A 87 8.50 12.90 4.24
N LYS A 88 8.78 14.20 4.20
CA LYS A 88 7.98 15.16 3.44
C LYS A 88 8.10 14.90 1.94
N ILE A 89 6.97 14.73 1.27
CA ILE A 89 6.90 14.68 -0.20
C ILE A 89 7.13 16.10 -0.75
N THR A 90 8.09 16.25 -1.67
CA THR A 90 8.48 17.55 -2.27
C THR A 90 8.24 17.62 -3.78
N CYS A 91 7.61 16.59 -4.37
CA CYS A 91 7.28 16.55 -5.79
C CYS A 91 6.28 17.66 -6.14
N LYS A 92 6.51 18.35 -7.26
CA LYS A 92 5.68 19.48 -7.72
C LYS A 92 4.62 19.10 -8.76
N ALA A 93 4.77 17.92 -9.37
CA ALA A 93 3.92 17.46 -10.46
C ALA A 93 3.52 16.00 -10.22
N GLY A 94 4.09 15.07 -10.99
CA GLY A 94 3.82 13.65 -10.87
C GLY A 94 4.56 13.01 -9.70
N ILE A 95 3.94 11.99 -9.13
CA ILE A 95 4.54 11.13 -8.13
C ILE A 95 4.20 9.67 -8.41
N ARG A 96 5.19 8.81 -8.18
CA ARG A 96 5.04 7.37 -8.05
C ARG A 96 5.34 6.99 -6.62
N LEU A 97 4.44 6.27 -5.97
CA LEU A 97 4.62 5.86 -4.58
C LEU A 97 4.12 4.44 -4.34
N THR A 98 4.67 3.79 -3.33
CA THR A 98 4.21 2.49 -2.85
C THR A 98 3.87 2.59 -1.37
N GLY A 99 2.83 1.89 -0.95
CA GLY A 99 2.36 1.96 0.42
C GLY A 99 1.23 1.00 0.71
N THR A 100 0.91 0.87 2.00
CA THR A 100 -0.16 -0.01 2.47
C THR A 100 -1.48 0.76 2.54
N VAL A 101 -2.54 0.22 1.96
CA VAL A 101 -3.89 0.80 2.05
C VAL A 101 -4.44 0.61 3.46
N VAL A 102 -4.98 1.69 4.01
CA VAL A 102 -5.70 1.67 5.29
C VAL A 102 -7.12 2.17 5.10
N ASN A 103 -8.05 1.51 5.78
CA ASN A 103 -9.44 1.90 5.82
C ASN A 103 -9.72 2.61 7.15
N ILE A 104 -10.24 3.83 7.08
CA ILE A 104 -10.68 4.58 8.25
C ILE A 104 -12.21 4.61 8.26
N LEU A 105 -12.77 4.05 9.33
CA LEU A 105 -14.20 4.10 9.60
C LEU A 105 -14.41 5.11 10.72
N ARG A 106 -15.18 6.17 10.47
CA ARG A 106 -15.53 7.13 11.51
C ARG A 106 -17.03 7.35 11.59
N ALA A 107 -17.55 7.22 12.80
CA ALA A 107 -18.87 7.76 13.12
C ALA A 107 -18.80 9.30 13.14
N PRO A 108 -19.78 10.02 12.60
CA PRO A 108 -19.79 11.48 12.61
C PRO A 108 -19.68 12.02 14.03
N VAL A 109 -18.84 13.04 14.23
CA VAL A 109 -18.69 13.71 15.52
C VAL A 109 -19.94 14.57 15.74
N ASN A 110 -20.71 14.27 16.80
CA ASN A 110 -21.91 14.99 17.25
C ASN A 110 -23.14 14.94 16.32
N MET A 111 -23.77 13.76 16.17
CA MET A 111 -25.18 13.71 15.77
C MET A 111 -26.06 13.34 16.95
N ALA A 112 -27.06 14.17 17.23
CA ALA A 112 -28.18 13.81 18.09
C ALA A 112 -28.85 12.53 17.52
N LYS A 113 -29.34 11.67 18.42
CA LYS A 113 -29.80 10.28 18.19
C LYS A 113 -30.84 10.02 17.07
N SER A 114 -31.18 10.96 16.21
CA SER A 114 -32.33 10.84 15.28
C SER A 114 -32.01 10.88 13.78
N GLU A 115 -30.76 11.06 13.35
CA GLU A 115 -30.42 11.02 11.93
C GLU A 115 -29.52 9.80 11.67
N THR A 116 -29.88 9.02 10.66
CA THR A 116 -29.23 7.79 10.24
C THR A 116 -27.71 7.95 10.28
N SER A 117 -27.06 7.17 11.15
CA SER A 117 -25.61 7.25 11.37
C SER A 117 -24.86 6.80 10.12
N GLU A 118 -24.59 7.71 9.20
CA GLU A 118 -23.73 7.45 8.05
C GLU A 118 -22.30 7.29 8.58
N VAL A 119 -21.82 6.05 8.62
CA VAL A 119 -20.42 5.75 8.87
C VAL A 119 -19.65 6.21 7.64
N TRP A 120 -18.78 7.20 7.82
CA TRP A 120 -17.88 7.64 6.76
C TRP A 120 -16.76 6.62 6.63
N GLN A 121 -16.61 6.10 5.42
CA GLN A 121 -15.56 5.16 5.05
C GLN A 121 -14.60 5.88 4.11
N GLU A 122 -13.37 6.09 4.56
CA GLU A 122 -12.31 6.74 3.78
C GLU A 122 -11.11 5.79 3.63
N TYR A 123 -10.58 5.69 2.42
CA TYR A 123 -9.35 4.94 2.15
C TYR A 123 -8.17 5.90 2.07
N GLN A 124 -7.11 5.54 2.79
CA GLN A 124 -5.89 6.33 2.89
C GLN A 124 -4.68 5.42 2.71
N LEU A 125 -3.49 6.00 2.57
CA LEU A 125 -2.29 5.23 2.28
C LEU A 125 -1.15 5.55 3.23
N LYS A 126 -0.48 4.52 3.74
CA LYS A 126 0.80 4.62 4.47
C LYS A 126 1.94 4.41 3.49
N ALA A 127 2.52 5.48 2.97
CA ALA A 127 3.60 5.42 2.00
C ALA A 127 4.91 4.89 2.61
N LYS A 128 5.48 3.88 1.96
CA LYS A 128 6.79 3.29 2.28
C LYS A 128 7.90 3.92 1.45
N TYR A 129 7.63 4.12 0.16
CA TYR A 129 8.58 4.70 -0.79
C TYR A 129 7.84 5.63 -1.76
N PHE A 130 8.52 6.68 -2.21
CA PHE A 130 8.01 7.57 -3.24
C PHE A 130 9.13 8.18 -4.08
N GLY A 131 8.81 8.60 -5.29
CA GLY A 131 9.70 9.31 -6.20
C GLY A 131 8.90 10.22 -7.14
N CYS A 132 9.51 11.36 -7.48
CA CYS A 132 8.93 12.29 -8.44
C CYS A 132 9.11 11.76 -9.87
N ILE A 133 8.12 12.03 -10.72
CA ILE A 133 8.14 11.66 -12.15
C ILE A 133 7.82 12.85 -13.04
#